data_AF-A0A087UKX5-F1
#
_entry.id   AF-A0A087UKX5-F1
#
_cell.length_a   1.000
_cell.length_b   1.000
_cell.length_c   1.000
_cell.angle_alpha   90.00
_cell.angle_beta   90.00
_cell.angle_gamma   90.00
#
_symmetry.space_group_name_H-M   'P 1'
#
loop_
_entity.id
_entity.type
_entity.pdbx_description
1 polymer ?
#
loop_
_entity_poly.entity_id
_entity_poly.type
_entity_poly.pdbx_seq_one_letter_code
_entity_poly.pdbx_strand_id
1 'polypeptide(L)'
;MASHVTFVLAFCVLFLWKDCSCTHHEPNMESGRTTIVHLFEWKWNDIAEECESFLGPYGYGGVQVSPPNENGIVWEPSWNKEIKRP
;
A
#
# COMPACT_ATOMS: atom_id res chain seq x y z
N MET A 1 -36.92 -1.96 -35.82
CA MET A 1 -36.79 -0.84 -34.86
C MET A 1 -36.78 -1.32 -33.42
N ALA A 2 -37.74 -2.15 -32.98
CA ALA A 2 -37.76 -2.69 -31.60
C ALA A 2 -36.53 -3.54 -31.22
N SER A 3 -36.00 -4.37 -32.13
CA SER A 3 -34.82 -5.21 -31.89
C SER A 3 -33.55 -4.41 -31.62
N HIS A 4 -33.29 -3.35 -32.39
CA HIS A 4 -32.14 -2.47 -32.19
C HIS A 4 -32.21 -1.70 -30.87
N VAL A 5 -33.42 -1.28 -30.46
CA VAL A 5 -33.64 -0.60 -29.18
C VAL A 5 -33.33 -1.53 -28.01
N THR A 6 -33.72 -2.81 -28.08
CA THR A 6 -33.39 -3.81 -27.05
C THR A 6 -31.88 -4.07 -26.93
N PHE A 7 -31.16 -4.17 -28.05
CA PHE A 7 -29.70 -4.36 -28.04
C PHE A 7 -28.96 -3.15 -27.47
N VAL A 8 -29.39 -1.93 -27.78
CA VAL A 8 -28.78 -0.69 -27.26
C VAL A 8 -28.98 -0.57 -25.75
N LEU A 9 -30.19 -0.86 -25.25
CA LEU A 9 -30.46 -0.84 -23.80
C LEU A 9 -29.66 -1.90 -23.04
N ALA A 10 -29.52 -3.10 -23.59
CA ALA A 10 -28.68 -4.16 -23.01
C ALA A 10 -27.20 -3.76 -22.96
N PHE A 11 -26.68 -3.12 -24.01
CA PHE A 11 -25.32 -2.58 -24.03
C PHE A 11 -25.15 -1.45 -23.02
N CYS A 12 -26.10 -0.52 -22.91
CA CYS A 12 -26.07 0.54 -21.90
C CYS A 12 -26.02 -0.02 -20.47
N VAL A 13 -26.82 -1.03 -20.15
CA VAL A 13 -26.80 -1.67 -18.81
C VAL A 13 -25.46 -2.36 -18.54
N LEU A 14 -24.85 -3.00 -19.54
CA LEU A 14 -23.54 -3.65 -19.40
C LEU A 14 -22.37 -2.64 -19.27
N PHE A 15 -22.48 -1.45 -19.86
CA PHE A 15 -21.45 -0.41 -19.79
C PHE A 15 -21.60 0.53 -18.58
N LEU A 16 -22.79 0.64 -17.99
CA LEU A 16 -23.07 1.46 -16.81
C LEU A 16 -22.74 0.78 -15.46
N TRP A 17 -22.26 -0.46 -15.48
CA TRP A 17 -21.77 -1.21 -14.30
C TRP A 17 -20.24 -1.30 -14.21
N LYS A 18 -19.48 -0.59 -15.06
CA LYS A 18 -18.04 -0.44 -14.83
C LYS A 18 -17.84 0.59 -13.71
N ASP A 19 -17.85 0.07 -12.49
CA ASP A 19 -17.73 0.81 -11.25
C ASP A 19 -16.66 1.91 -11.32
N CYS A 20 -17.11 3.13 -11.04
CA CYS A 20 -16.27 4.25 -10.66
C CYS A 20 -15.82 4.02 -9.21
N SER A 21 -14.84 3.15 -9.00
CA SER A 21 -14.22 3.03 -7.68
C SER A 21 -13.15 4.10 -7.51
N CYS A 22 -13.57 5.32 -7.18
CA CYS A 22 -12.73 6.26 -6.45
C CYS A 22 -12.76 5.92 -4.96
N THR A 23 -12.24 4.74 -4.59
CA THR A 23 -12.08 4.38 -3.18
C THR A 23 -10.64 4.67 -2.77
N HIS A 24 -10.44 5.71 -1.95
CA HIS A 24 -9.11 6.07 -1.43
C HIS A 24 -8.73 5.27 -0.17
N HIS A 25 -9.61 4.36 0.25
CA HIS A 25 -9.46 3.54 1.45
C HIS A 25 -9.03 2.10 1.15
N GLU A 26 -8.87 1.72 -0.12
CA GLU A 26 -8.40 0.38 -0.50
C GLU A 26 -6.88 0.28 -0.26
N PRO A 27 -6.42 -0.65 0.60
CA PRO A 27 -5.01 -0.83 0.88
C PRO A 27 -4.21 -1.50 -0.25
N ASN A 28 -4.86 -2.00 -1.31
CA ASN A 28 -4.23 -2.65 -2.47
C ASN A 28 -3.47 -3.94 -2.11
N MET A 29 -4.06 -4.78 -1.26
CA MET A 29 -3.49 -6.09 -0.89
C MET A 29 -4.02 -7.20 -1.82
N GLU A 30 -3.27 -8.30 -1.94
CA GLU A 30 -3.75 -9.53 -2.59
C GLU A 30 -4.96 -10.12 -1.84
N SER A 31 -5.85 -10.80 -2.57
CA SER A 31 -7.06 -11.39 -1.98
C SER A 31 -6.74 -12.34 -0.83
N GLY A 32 -7.53 -12.25 0.24
CA GLY A 32 -7.34 -13.06 1.45
C GLY A 32 -6.25 -12.55 2.40
N ARG A 33 -5.63 -11.40 2.13
CA ARG A 33 -4.66 -10.74 3.01
C ARG A 33 -5.24 -9.45 3.58
N THR A 34 -5.10 -9.22 4.88
CA THR A 34 -5.73 -8.07 5.58
C THR A 34 -4.79 -7.31 6.50
N THR A 35 -3.58 -7.81 6.72
CA THR A 35 -2.67 -7.32 7.77
C THR A 35 -1.42 -6.68 7.17
N ILE A 36 -1.06 -5.49 7.67
CA ILE A 36 0.23 -4.85 7.43
C ILE A 36 1.05 -4.96 8.71
N VAL A 37 2.31 -5.39 8.58
CA VAL A 37 3.26 -5.46 9.70
C VAL A 37 4.23 -4.29 9.67
N HIS A 38 4.55 -3.72 10.83
CA HIS A 38 5.60 -2.70 10.94
C HIS A 38 6.92 -3.36 11.33
N LEU A 39 7.83 -3.53 10.37
CA LEU A 39 9.18 -4.02 10.60
C LEU A 39 10.10 -2.84 10.94
N PHE A 40 9.94 -2.34 12.18
CA PHE A 40 10.62 -1.14 12.66
C PHE A 40 12.15 -1.28 12.61
N GLU A 41 12.82 -0.39 11.89
CA GLU A 41 14.29 -0.33 11.73
C GLU A 41 14.94 -1.58 11.09
N TRP A 42 14.17 -2.39 10.35
CA TRP A 42 14.74 -3.51 9.59
C TRP A 42 15.47 -3.04 8.32
N LYS A 43 16.49 -3.80 7.90
CA LYS A 43 17.20 -3.56 6.64
C LYS A 43 16.44 -4.14 5.46
N TRP A 44 16.66 -3.58 4.28
CA TRP A 44 15.99 -4.02 3.05
C TRP A 44 16.19 -5.49 2.70
N ASN A 45 17.41 -6.02 2.87
CA ASN A 45 17.69 -7.43 2.58
C ASN A 45 16.92 -8.36 3.51
N ASP A 46 16.84 -8.01 4.79
CA ASP A 46 16.12 -8.80 5.80
C ASP A 46 14.60 -8.76 5.52
N ILE A 47 14.07 -7.60 5.10
CA ILE A 47 12.66 -7.47 4.68
C ILE A 47 12.37 -8.33 3.45
N ALA A 48 13.27 -8.37 2.47
CA ALA A 48 13.08 -9.17 1.26
C ALA A 48 13.06 -10.68 1.59
N GLU A 49 13.98 -11.15 2.42
CA GLU A 49 14.00 -12.54 2.89
C GLU A 49 12.76 -12.89 3.71
N GLU A 50 12.30 -11.99 4.59
CA GLU A 50 11.11 -12.17 5.41
C GLU A 50 9.82 -12.20 4.58
N CYS A 51 9.76 -11.40 3.50
CA CYS A 51 8.67 -11.44 2.52
C CYS A 51 8.51 -12.82 1.87
N GLU A 52 9.62 -13.48 1.51
CA GLU A 52 9.59 -14.77 0.82
C GLU A 52 9.44 -15.95 1.80
N SER A 53 10.15 -15.92 2.92
CA SER A 53 10.22 -17.03 3.87
C SER A 53 9.03 -17.10 4.83
N PHE A 54 8.40 -15.95 5.15
CA PHE A 54 7.35 -15.89 6.17
C PHE A 54 6.13 -15.05 5.75
N LEU A 55 6.24 -13.75 5.50
CA LEU A 55 5.07 -12.89 5.29
C LEU A 55 4.23 -13.32 4.08
N GLY A 56 4.89 -13.75 3.01
CA GLY A 56 4.30 -14.34 1.82
C GLY A 56 3.45 -15.58 2.15
N PRO A 57 4.07 -16.69 2.62
CA PRO A 57 3.35 -17.93 2.93
C PRO A 57 2.27 -17.81 4.02
N TYR A 58 2.44 -16.88 4.98
CA TYR A 58 1.53 -16.73 6.12
C TYR A 58 0.43 -15.66 5.91
N GLY A 59 0.33 -15.07 4.72
CA GLY A 59 -0.82 -14.26 4.31
C GLY A 59 -0.81 -12.78 4.75
N TYR A 60 0.36 -12.22 5.05
CA TYR A 60 0.50 -10.78 5.34
C TYR A 60 0.39 -9.95 4.06
N GLY A 61 -0.40 -8.88 4.09
CA GLY A 61 -0.73 -8.07 2.91
C GLY A 61 0.27 -6.97 2.58
N GLY A 62 1.12 -6.58 3.54
CA GLY A 62 2.17 -5.59 3.30
C GLY A 62 3.07 -5.33 4.49
N VAL A 63 4.09 -4.50 4.28
CA VAL A 63 5.05 -4.07 5.29
C VAL A 63 5.08 -2.55 5.37
N GLN A 64 4.90 -2.00 6.55
CA GLN A 64 5.26 -0.63 6.87
C GLN A 64 6.75 -0.60 7.24
N VAL A 65 7.49 0.29 6.60
CA VAL A 65 8.94 0.44 6.75
C VAL A 65 9.28 1.75 7.44
N SER A 66 10.45 1.81 8.07
CA SER A 66 11.02 3.08 8.53
C SER A 66 11.24 4.04 7.36
N PRO A 67 11.29 5.37 7.59
CA PRO A 67 11.51 6.35 6.53
C PRO A 67 12.75 6.02 5.67
N PRO A 68 12.60 5.78 4.35
CA PRO A 68 13.69 5.33 3.49
C PRO A 68 14.60 6.48 3.02
N ASN A 69 14.16 7.73 3.19
CA ASN A 69 14.92 8.91 2.79
C ASN A 69 16.04 9.21 3.79
N GLU A 70 17.09 9.87 3.31
CA GLU A 70 18.17 10.38 4.15
C GLU A 70 17.59 11.20 5.32
N ASN A 71 18.12 10.94 6.50
CA ASN A 71 17.77 11.64 7.73
C ASN A 71 19.05 12.12 8.44
N GLY A 72 18.90 13.16 9.26
CA GLY A 72 20.01 13.64 10.08
C GLY A 72 20.24 12.71 11.26
N ILE A 73 21.50 12.43 11.57
CA ILE A 73 21.84 11.63 12.75
C ILE A 73 21.63 12.49 14.01
N VAL A 74 20.69 12.08 14.85
CA VAL A 74 20.35 12.79 16.10
C VAL A 74 21.12 12.15 17.25
N TRP A 75 22.29 12.72 17.57
CA TRP A 75 23.09 12.29 18.73
C TRP A 75 22.64 12.94 20.04
N GLU A 76 21.86 14.02 19.95
CA GLU A 76 21.48 14.84 21.07
C GLU A 76 20.10 15.45 20.83
N PRO A 77 19.34 15.73 21.89
CA PRO A 77 17.98 16.25 21.77
C PRO A 77 17.93 17.66 21.18
N SER A 78 16.87 17.94 20.42
CA SER A 78 16.72 19.18 19.64
C SER A 78 16.66 20.48 20.46
N TRP A 79 16.45 20.41 21.79
CA TRP A 79 16.47 21.57 22.67
C TRP A 79 17.88 21.95 23.15
N ASN A 80 18.90 21.15 22.86
CA ASN A 80 20.28 21.55 23.12
C ASN A 80 20.73 22.57 22.05
N LYS A 81 20.95 23.81 22.50
CA LYS A 81 21.28 24.96 21.64
C LYS A 81 22.76 25.00 21.24
N GLU A 82 23.60 24.16 21.83
CA GLU A 82 25.04 24.15 21.59
C GLU A 82 25.43 23.38 20.32
N ILE A 83 24.56 22.49 19.84
CA ILE A 83 24.79 21.70 18.63
C ILE A 83 24.41 22.53 17.41
N LYS A 84 25.40 22.86 16.58
CA LYS A 84 25.11 23.36 15.23
C LYS A 84 24.85 22.18 14.32
N ARG A 85 23.60 22.02 13.89
CA ARG A 85 23.27 21.10 12.80
C ARG A 85 23.99 21.58 11.52
N PRO A 86 24.53 20.66 10.69
CA PRO A 86 25.14 21.02 9.41
C PRO A 86 24.15 21.73 8.48
#